data_AF-A0A2H5YMY6-F1
#
_entry.id   AF-A0A2H5YMY6-F1
#
_cell.length_a   1.000
_cell.length_b   1.000
_cell.length_c   1.000
_cell.angle_alpha   90.00
_cell.angle_beta   90.00
_cell.angle_gamma   90.00
#
_symmetry.space_group_name_H-M   'P 1'
#
loop_
_entity.id
_entity.type
_entity.pdbx_description
1 polymer ?
#
loop_
_entity_poly.entity_id
_entity_poly.type
_entity_poly.pdbx_seq_one_letter_code
_entity_poly.pdbx_strand_id
1 'polypeptide(L)'
;MAMQEEAMAQLARLLGRWGLAEERAGPGQGEAARERLRRLVRGELSRLAEGLLREAVACDDVTDRASALAYLEERLAFFGDLLDEEQRAELRARFREAVHRWR
;
A
#
# COMPACT_ATOMS: atom_id res chain seq x y z
N MET A 1 16.83 -2.40 7.01
CA MET A 1 15.97 -1.66 7.95
C MET A 1 15.35 -0.44 7.29
N ALA A 2 16.14 0.45 6.65
CA ALA A 2 15.64 1.65 5.96
C ALA A 2 14.49 1.41 4.93
N MET A 3 14.63 0.43 4.03
CA MET A 3 13.62 0.14 2.99
C MET A 3 12.25 -0.31 3.57
N GLN A 4 12.25 -0.97 4.72
CA GLN A 4 11.01 -1.41 5.36
C GLN A 4 10.33 -0.27 6.15
N GLU A 5 11.11 0.68 6.65
CA GLU A 5 10.61 1.91 7.26
C GLU A 5 9.94 2.80 6.21
N GLU A 6 10.57 2.92 5.04
CA GLU A 6 10.01 3.64 3.89
C GLU A 6 8.70 2.99 3.41
N ALA A 7 8.65 1.67 3.29
CA ALA A 7 7.44 0.94 2.94
C ALA A 7 6.29 1.18 3.93
N MET A 8 6.58 1.17 5.23
CA MET A 8 5.57 1.53 6.23
C MET A 8 5.14 2.99 6.15
N ALA A 9 6.09 3.92 5.97
CA ALA A 9 5.78 5.34 5.85
C ALA A 9 4.89 5.62 4.64
N GLN A 10 5.16 4.97 3.50
CA GLN A 10 4.33 5.08 2.31
C GLN A 10 2.93 4.50 2.54
N LEU A 11 2.79 3.33 3.17
CA LEU A 11 1.48 2.79 3.54
C LEU A 11 0.73 3.71 4.50
N ALA A 12 1.41 4.22 5.54
CA ALA A 12 0.84 5.17 6.48
C ALA A 12 0.34 6.44 5.78
N ARG A 13 1.11 6.98 4.83
CA ARG A 13 0.71 8.12 3.99
C ARG A 13 -0.54 7.81 3.15
N LEU A 14 -0.56 6.68 2.45
CA LEU A 14 -1.71 6.27 1.61
C LEU A 14 -3.00 6.13 2.44
N LEU A 15 -2.87 5.73 3.70
CA LEU A 15 -3.97 5.64 4.66
C LEU A 15 -4.30 6.99 5.34
N GLY A 16 -3.51 8.04 5.12
CA GLY A 16 -3.66 9.35 5.78
C GLY A 16 -3.29 9.34 7.27
N ARG A 17 -2.40 8.44 7.69
CA ARG A 17 -2.02 8.18 9.09
C ARG A 17 -0.53 8.46 9.34
N TRP A 18 -0.12 9.71 9.10
CA TRP A 18 1.27 10.17 9.19
C TRP A 18 2.00 9.80 10.50
N GLY A 19 1.30 9.75 11.64
CA GLY A 19 1.89 9.42 12.95
C GLY A 19 2.29 7.95 13.15
N LEU A 20 1.80 7.01 12.34
CA LEU A 20 2.15 5.58 12.49
C LEU A 20 3.61 5.27 12.13
N ALA A 21 4.21 6.09 11.26
CA ALA A 21 5.63 5.95 10.91
C ALA A 21 6.54 6.42 12.07
N GLU A 22 6.08 7.42 12.84
CA GLU A 22 6.82 8.04 13.95
C GLU A 22 6.75 7.18 15.23
N GLU A 23 5.66 6.44 15.44
CA GLU A 23 5.47 5.52 16.59
C GLU A 23 6.54 4.41 16.66
N ARG A 24 7.32 4.17 15.61
CA ARG A 24 8.35 3.11 15.55
C ARG A 24 9.68 3.46 16.24
N ALA A 25 9.82 4.65 16.82
CA ALA A 25 11.08 5.13 17.39
C ALA A 25 11.62 4.33 18.60
N GLY A 26 10.91 3.32 19.10
CA GLY A 26 11.33 2.49 20.24
C GLY A 26 11.82 1.08 19.88
N PRO A 27 12.88 0.57 20.53
CA PRO A 27 13.35 -0.81 20.32
C PRO A 27 12.27 -1.83 20.71
N GLY A 28 12.02 -2.82 19.83
CA GLY A 28 11.02 -3.89 20.03
C GLY A 28 9.59 -3.59 19.57
N GLN A 29 9.29 -2.36 19.14
CA GLN A 29 7.93 -1.95 18.75
C GLN A 29 7.57 -2.30 17.28
N GLY A 30 8.54 -2.81 16.51
CA GLY A 30 8.37 -3.10 15.09
C GLY A 30 7.27 -4.10 14.75
N GLU A 31 7.16 -5.21 15.50
CA GLU A 31 6.14 -6.24 15.21
C GLU A 31 4.73 -5.80 15.64
N ALA A 32 4.61 -5.12 16.78
CA ALA A 32 3.33 -4.56 17.22
C ALA A 32 2.82 -3.46 16.27
N ALA A 33 3.72 -2.61 15.76
CA ALA A 33 3.40 -1.60 14.75
C ALA A 33 2.96 -2.25 13.44
N ARG A 34 3.63 -3.32 12.99
CA ARG A 34 3.23 -4.10 11.81
C ARG A 34 1.85 -4.73 11.96
N GLU A 35 1.59 -5.36 13.09
CA GLU A 35 0.28 -5.98 13.35
C GLU A 35 -0.85 -4.93 13.42
N ARG A 36 -0.56 -3.76 13.98
CA ARG A 36 -1.50 -2.63 13.97
C ARG A 36 -1.74 -2.14 12.54
N LEU A 37 -0.68 -2.00 11.75
CA LEU A 37 -0.76 -1.59 10.34
C LEU A 37 -1.58 -2.60 9.53
N ARG A 38 -1.34 -3.91 9.67
CA ARG A 38 -2.13 -4.96 9.02
C ARG A 38 -3.62 -4.83 9.35
N ARG A 39 -3.97 -4.70 10.63
CA ARG A 39 -5.38 -4.53 11.02
C ARG A 39 -6.01 -3.27 10.43
N LEU A 40 -5.26 -2.16 10.39
CA LEU A 40 -5.73 -0.92 9.79
C LEU A 40 -5.92 -1.04 8.28
N VAL A 41 -4.95 -1.63 7.58
CA VAL A 41 -5.03 -1.85 6.13
C VAL A 41 -6.28 -2.63 5.78
N ARG A 42 -6.60 -3.69 6.54
CA ARG A 42 -7.80 -4.53 6.31
C ARG A 42 -9.10 -3.70 6.27
N GLY A 43 -9.21 -2.68 7.11
CA GLY A 43 -10.37 -1.77 7.15
C GLY A 43 -10.39 -0.69 6.06
N GLU A 44 -9.26 -0.46 5.39
CA GLU A 44 -9.04 0.69 4.49
C GLU A 44 -8.60 0.26 3.08
N LEU A 45 -8.75 -1.03 2.72
CA LEU A 45 -8.27 -1.58 1.45
C LEU A 45 -8.81 -0.84 0.22
N SER A 46 -10.07 -0.38 0.24
CA SER A 46 -10.64 0.43 -0.85
C SER A 46 -9.92 1.77 -1.01
N ARG A 47 -9.67 2.46 0.10
CA ARG A 47 -8.92 3.72 0.10
C ARG A 47 -7.48 3.52 -0.35
N LEU A 48 -6.86 2.43 0.08
CA LEU A 48 -5.51 2.06 -0.34
C LEU A 48 -5.46 1.80 -1.85
N ALA A 49 -6.43 1.07 -2.41
CA ALA A 49 -6.52 0.84 -3.86
C ALA A 49 -6.66 2.15 -4.65
N GLU A 50 -7.52 3.06 -4.20
CA GLU A 50 -7.68 4.37 -4.84
C GLU A 50 -6.43 5.24 -4.73
N GLY A 51 -5.77 5.24 -3.57
CA GLY A 51 -4.53 5.97 -3.36
C GLY A 51 -3.43 5.46 -4.30
N LEU A 52 -3.26 4.15 -4.39
CA LEU A 52 -2.31 3.52 -5.31
C LEU A 52 -2.65 3.83 -6.76
N LEU A 53 -3.93 3.84 -7.14
CA LEU A 53 -4.32 4.19 -8.51
C LEU A 53 -3.97 5.65 -8.82
N ARG A 54 -4.19 6.59 -7.90
CA ARG A 54 -3.79 7.99 -8.11
C ARG A 54 -2.28 8.13 -8.31
N GLU A 55 -1.49 7.37 -7.56
CA GLU A 55 -0.04 7.35 -7.75
C GLU A 55 0.35 6.72 -9.09
N ALA A 56 -0.31 5.64 -9.49
CA ALA A 56 -0.12 5.02 -10.80
C ALA A 56 -0.42 6.04 -11.91
N VAL A 57 -1.57 6.73 -11.86
CA VAL A 57 -1.95 7.74 -12.87
C VAL A 57 -0.99 8.94 -12.90
N ALA A 58 -0.35 9.27 -11.78
CA ALA A 58 0.65 10.34 -11.71
C ALA A 58 2.06 9.89 -12.15
N CYS A 59 2.25 8.61 -12.45
CA CYS A 59 3.52 8.06 -12.91
C CYS A 59 3.57 8.11 -14.45
N ASP A 60 4.60 8.77 -14.99
CA ASP A 60 4.75 8.94 -16.44
C ASP A 60 4.89 7.60 -17.20
N ASP A 61 5.34 6.54 -16.54
CA ASP A 61 5.47 5.20 -17.10
C ASP A 61 4.13 4.43 -17.19
N VAL A 62 3.08 4.93 -16.53
CA VAL A 62 1.74 4.31 -16.52
C VAL A 62 0.86 5.00 -17.55
N THR A 63 0.71 4.37 -18.70
CA THR A 63 -0.01 4.92 -19.86
C THR A 63 -1.29 4.17 -20.20
N ASP A 64 -1.47 2.98 -19.63
CA ASP A 64 -2.61 2.12 -19.90
C ASP A 64 -2.95 1.24 -18.68
N ARG A 65 -4.00 0.42 -18.82
CA ARG A 65 -4.44 -0.48 -17.76
C ARG A 65 -3.40 -1.54 -17.40
N ALA A 66 -2.61 -2.00 -18.37
CA ALA A 66 -1.64 -3.06 -18.15
C ALA A 66 -0.45 -2.54 -17.31
N SER A 67 0.06 -1.36 -17.65
CA SER A 67 1.09 -0.64 -16.90
C SER A 67 0.62 -0.25 -15.50
N ALA A 68 -0.65 0.16 -15.31
CA ALA A 68 -1.20 0.40 -13.96
C ALA A 68 -1.24 -0.87 -13.10
N LEU A 69 -1.57 -2.03 -13.68
CA LEU A 69 -1.55 -3.32 -12.97
C LEU A 69 -0.11 -3.76 -12.65
N ALA A 70 0.85 -3.50 -13.54
CA ALA A 70 2.26 -3.76 -13.28
C ALA A 70 2.78 -2.89 -12.12
N TYR A 71 2.42 -1.60 -12.11
CA TYR A 71 2.72 -0.68 -11.01
C TYR A 71 2.20 -1.22 -9.68
N LEU A 72 0.99 -1.77 -9.63
CA LEU A 72 0.45 -2.38 -8.41
C LEU A 72 1.34 -3.52 -7.91
N GLU A 73 1.72 -4.46 -8.78
CA GLU A 73 2.53 -5.62 -8.36
C GLU A 73 3.91 -5.19 -7.85
N GLU A 74 4.53 -4.17 -8.47
CA GLU A 74 5.76 -3.57 -7.96
C GLU A 74 5.57 -2.98 -6.55
N ARG A 75 4.45 -2.28 -6.31
CA ARG A 75 4.13 -1.75 -4.98
C ARG A 75 3.85 -2.85 -3.96
N LEU A 76 3.16 -3.93 -4.34
CA LEU A 76 2.93 -5.08 -3.47
C LEU A 76 4.25 -5.82 -3.13
N ALA A 77 5.17 -5.92 -4.09
CA ALA A 77 6.50 -6.46 -3.85
C ALA A 77 7.28 -5.56 -2.87
N PHE A 78 7.24 -4.24 -3.07
CA PHE A 78 7.88 -3.25 -2.20
C PHE A 78 7.34 -3.30 -0.76
N PHE A 79 6.03 -3.44 -0.57
CA PHE A 79 5.44 -3.55 0.77
C PHE A 79 5.80 -4.85 1.49
N GLY A 80 6.27 -5.88 0.78
CA GLY A 80 6.79 -7.12 1.39
C GLY A 80 5.84 -7.72 2.44
N ASP A 81 6.38 -8.14 3.57
CA ASP A 81 5.64 -8.79 4.67
C ASP A 81 4.68 -7.86 5.44
N LEU A 82 4.59 -6.58 5.08
CA LEU A 82 3.67 -5.64 5.72
C LEU A 82 2.20 -5.94 5.40
N LEU A 83 1.96 -6.64 4.29
CA LEU A 83 0.64 -7.10 3.86
C LEU A 83 0.60 -8.62 3.83
N ASP A 84 -0.43 -9.21 4.45
CA ASP A 84 -0.72 -10.63 4.33
C ASP A 84 -1.27 -10.97 2.91
N GLU A 85 -1.30 -12.26 2.54
CA GLU A 85 -1.72 -12.66 1.20
C GLU A 85 -3.22 -12.40 0.94
N GLU A 86 -4.05 -12.45 1.98
CA GLU A 86 -5.48 -12.12 1.88
C GLU A 86 -5.66 -10.64 1.51
N GLN A 87 -4.93 -9.75 2.19
CA GLN A 87 -4.89 -8.31 1.91
C GLN A 87 -4.35 -8.02 0.52
N ARG A 88 -3.30 -8.72 0.09
CA ARG A 88 -2.72 -8.59 -1.25
C ARG A 88 -3.74 -8.99 -2.32
N ALA A 89 -4.37 -10.14 -2.19
CA ALA A 89 -5.38 -10.64 -3.13
C ALA A 89 -6.57 -9.68 -3.24
N GLU A 90 -7.05 -9.20 -2.10
CA GLU A 90 -8.18 -8.30 -2.04
C GLU A 90 -7.83 -6.88 -2.57
N LEU A 91 -6.61 -6.40 -2.31
CA LEU A 91 -6.12 -5.14 -2.87
C LEU A 91 -6.01 -5.22 -4.40
N ARG A 92 -5.55 -6.36 -4.95
CA ARG A 92 -5.56 -6.62 -6.41
C ARG A 92 -6.97 -6.56 -6.98
N ALA A 93 -7.95 -7.19 -6.33
CA ALA A 93 -9.33 -7.17 -6.79
C ALA A 93 -9.87 -5.73 -6.85
N ARG A 94 -9.74 -4.97 -5.76
CA ARG A 94 -10.21 -3.59 -5.68
C ARG A 94 -9.50 -2.65 -6.63
N PHE A 95 -8.18 -2.80 -6.78
CA PHE A 95 -7.40 -2.00 -7.71
C PHE A 95 -7.80 -2.28 -9.16
N ARG A 96 -8.01 -3.55 -9.52
CA ARG A 96 -8.50 -3.92 -10.86
C ARG A 96 -9.85 -3.27 -11.16
N GLU A 97 -10.79 -3.30 -10.21
CA GLU A 97 -12.08 -2.59 -10.36
C GLU A 97 -11.88 -1.09 -10.56
N ALA A 98 -10.97 -0.47 -9.80
CA ALA A 98 -10.67 0.95 -9.93
C ALA A 98 -10.05 1.29 -11.30
N VAL A 99 -9.09 0.49 -11.78
CA VAL A 99 -8.48 0.62 -13.12
C VAL A 99 -9.50 0.44 -14.25
N HIS A 100 -10.49 -0.44 -14.09
CA HIS A 100 -11.55 -0.56 -15.09
C HIS A 100 -12.42 0.69 -15.20
N ARG A 101 -12.57 1.45 -14.10
CA ARG A 101 -13.31 2.72 -14.06
C ARG A 101 -12.46 3.90 -14.52
N TRP A 102 -11.13 3.77 -14.50
CA TRP A 102 -10.22 4.75 -15.07
C TRP A 102 -10.41 4.80 -16.60
N ARG A 103 -10.74 6.00 -17.09
CA ARG A 103 -10.96 6.33 -18.51
C ARG A 103 -9.87 7.27 -18.98
#